data_AF-A0A6A9SHA6-F1
#
_entry.id   AF-A0A6A9SHA6-F1
#
_cell.length_a   1.000
_cell.length_b   1.000
_cell.length_c   1.000
_cell.angle_alpha   90.00
_cell.angle_beta   90.00
_cell.angle_gamma   90.00
#
_symmetry.space_group_name_H-M   'P 1'
#
loop_
_entity.id
_entity.type
_entity.pdbx_description
1 polymer ?
#
loop_
_entity_poly.entity_id
_entity_poly.type
_entity_poly.pdbx_seq_one_letter_code
_entity_poly.pdbx_strand_id
1 'polypeptide(L)' 'MTSETPAQLVVECPECPFSTVVGEDDRSAAVIVREHGAKTGHAARIAKVESEE' A
#
# COMPACT_ATOMS: atom_id res chain seq x y z
N MET A 1 -3.26 26.47 9.88
CA MET A 1 -3.64 25.05 9.82
C MET A 1 -2.83 24.46 8.67
N THR A 2 -1.68 23.86 8.96
CA THR A 2 -0.91 23.14 7.95
C THR A 2 -1.62 21.81 7.71
N SER A 3 -2.36 21.74 6.59
CA SER A 3 -2.87 20.47 6.08
C SER A 3 -1.70 19.70 5.48
N GLU A 4 -0.88 19.08 6.33
CA GLU A 4 0.03 18.04 5.88
C GLU A 4 -0.84 16.82 5.56
N THR A 5 -1.24 16.70 4.29
CA THR A 5 -1.94 15.52 3.81
C THR A 5 -1.00 14.33 4.05
N PRO A 6 -1.36 13.36 4.90
CA PRO A 6 -0.48 12.24 5.18
C PRO A 6 -0.27 11.50 3.85
N ALA A 7 0.99 11.30 3.48
CA ALA A 7 1.31 10.55 2.27
C ALA A 7 0.61 9.18 2.30
N GLN A 8 -0.01 8.82 1.18
CA GLN A 8 -0.75 7.57 1.07
C GLN A 8 0.10 6.55 0.30
N LEU A 9 0.11 5.32 0.79
CA LEU A 9 0.73 4.18 0.14
C LEU A 9 -0.38 3.29 -0.42
N VAL A 10 -0.22 2.81 -1.64
CA VAL A 10 -1.12 1.85 -2.27
C VAL A 10 -0.41 0.52 -2.34
N VAL A 11 -1.03 -0.51 -1.77
CA VAL A 11 -0.58 -1.89 -1.94
C VAL A 11 -1.44 -2.52 -3.02
N GLU A 12 -0.84 -2.91 -4.14
CA GLU A 12 -1.53 -3.54 -5.27
C GLU A 12 -0.88 -4.87 -5.65
N CYS A 13 -1.68 -5.81 -6.09
CA CYS A 13 -1.21 -7.09 -6.60
C CYS A 13 -1.42 -7.15 -8.12
N PRO A 14 -0.38 -7.39 -8.94
CA PRO A 14 -0.55 -7.51 -10.39
C PRO A 14 -1.18 -8.84 -10.82
N GLU A 15 -1.18 -9.85 -9.94
CA GLU A 15 -1.64 -11.21 -10.23
C GLU A 15 -3.13 -11.42 -9.87
N CYS A 16 -3.74 -10.51 -9.13
CA CYS A 16 -5.14 -10.59 -8.72
C CYS A 16 -5.74 -9.20 -8.49
N PRO A 17 -7.07 -9.03 -8.40
CA PRO A 17 -7.70 -7.70 -8.24
C PRO A 17 -7.57 -7.13 -6.82
N PHE A 18 -6.49 -7.44 -6.11
CA PHE A 18 -6.22 -6.94 -4.77
C PHE A 18 -5.54 -5.58 -4.84
N SER A 19 -6.19 -4.57 -4.25
CA SER A 19 -5.65 -3.23 -4.08
C SER A 19 -6.15 -2.65 -2.76
N THR A 20 -5.26 -2.08 -1.95
CA THR A 20 -5.64 -1.41 -0.70
C THR A 20 -4.80 -0.17 -0.48
N VAL A 21 -5.40 0.87 0.10
CA VAL A 21 -4.72 2.13 0.44
C VAL A 21 -4.41 2.11 1.93
N VAL A 22 -3.18 2.42 2.29
CA VAL A 22 -2.73 2.55 3.68
C VAL A 22 -1.99 3.87 3.87
N GLY A 23 -2.00 4.39 5.09
CA GLY A 23 -1.18 5.57 5.42
C GLY A 23 0.32 5.24 5.39
N GLU A 24 1.17 6.26 5.35
CA GLU A 24 2.65 6.17 5.43
C GLU A 24 3.20 5.56 6.73
N ASP A 25 2.37 4.87 7.53
CA ASP A 25 2.90 4.01 8.58
C ASP A 25 3.52 2.78 7.91
N ASP A 26 4.81 2.88 7.61
CA ASP A 26 5.64 1.93 6.83
C ASP A 26 5.46 0.47 7.28
N ARG A 27 5.09 0.26 8.56
CA ARG A 27 4.80 -1.08 9.10
C ARG A 27 3.51 -1.70 8.57
N SER A 28 2.49 -0.93 8.22
CA SER A 28 1.21 -1.49 7.77
C SER A 28 1.29 -2.03 6.34
N ALA A 29 1.97 -1.34 5.43
CA ALA A 29 2.05 -1.76 4.02
C ALA A 29 2.83 -3.08 3.84
N ALA A 30 4.00 -3.19 4.48
CA ALA A 30 4.84 -4.39 4.39
C ALA A 30 4.17 -5.64 5.00
N VAL A 31 3.40 -5.47 6.08
CA VAL A 31 2.63 -6.58 6.69
C VAL A 31 1.56 -7.08 5.73
N ILE A 32 0.82 -6.17 5.09
CA ILE A 32 -0.23 -6.53 4.11
C ILE A 32 0.37 -7.28 2.92
N VAL A 33 1.49 -6.80 2.36
CA VAL A 33 2.18 -7.49 1.26
C VAL A 33 2.57 -8.92 1.67
N ARG A 34 3.15 -9.09 2.85
CA ARG A 34 3.56 -10.40 3.37
C ARG A 34 2.37 -11.33 3.61
N GLU A 35 1.32 -10.83 4.25
CA GLU A 35 0.10 -11.62 4.49
C GLU A 35 -0.58 -12.03 3.18
N HIS A 36 -0.69 -11.09 2.23
CA HIS A 36 -1.28 -11.36 0.93
C HIS A 36 -0.49 -12.44 0.19
N GLY A 37 0.83 -12.31 0.11
CA GLY A 37 1.70 -13.30 -0.52
C GLY A 37 1.66 -14.66 0.19
N ALA A 38 1.59 -14.70 1.52
CA ALA A 38 1.46 -15.95 2.27
C ALA A 38 0.11 -16.66 2.02
N LYS A 39 -0.97 -15.91 1.83
CA LYS A 39 -2.33 -16.43 1.59
C LYS A 39 -2.57 -16.85 0.15
N THR A 40 -2.02 -16.11 -0.81
CA THR A 40 -2.36 -16.24 -2.24
C THR A 40 -1.21 -16.77 -3.09
N GLY A 41 0.04 -16.70 -2.60
CA GLY A 41 1.23 -16.98 -3.39
C GLY A 41 1.66 -15.84 -4.33
N HIS A 42 0.97 -14.70 -4.32
CA HIS A 42 1.25 -13.58 -5.23
C HIS A 42 2.17 -12.51 -4.63
N ALA A 43 2.90 -11.79 -5.49
CA ALA A 43 3.78 -10.71 -5.11
C ALA A 43 3.10 -9.34 -5.21
N ALA A 44 2.48 -8.88 -4.12
CA ALA A 44 1.98 -7.50 -4.02
C ALA A 44 3.13 -6.47 -3.94
N ARG A 45 2.88 -5.25 -4.44
CA ARG A 45 3.82 -4.13 -4.52
C ARG A 45 3.26 -2.91 -3.81
N ILE A 46 4.15 -2.07 -3.31
CA ILE A 46 3.81 -0.82 -2.63
C ILE A 46 4.14 0.33 -3.58
N ALA A 47 3.14 1.14 -3.93
CA ALA A 47 3.28 2.37 -4.69
C ALA A 47 3.03 3.58 -3.77
N LYS A 48 3.86 4.61 -3.85
CA LYS A 48 3.65 5.86 -3.12
C LYS A 48 2.74 6.77 -3.96
N VAL A 49 1.66 7.24 -3.36
CA VAL A 49 0.79 8.24 -3.97
C VAL A 49 1.23 9.59 -3.41
N GLU A 50 2.05 10.28 -4.18
CA GLU A 50 2.32 11.69 -3.98
C GLU A 50 1.06 12.43 -4.45
N SER A 51 0.32 13.04 -3.52
CA SER A 51 -0.74 13.97 -3.91
C SER A 51 -0.06 15.21 -4.50
N GLU A 52 -0.02 15.29 -5.83
CA GLU A 52 0.45 16.48 -6.54
C GLU A 52 -0.61 17.58 -6.37
N GLU A 53 -0.22 18.70 -5.73
CA GLU A 53 -1.04 19.89 -5.46
C GLU A 53 -1.24 20.78 -6.69
#